data_AF-A0A1D1ZUU0-F1
#
_entry.id   AF-A0A1D1ZUU0-F1
#
_cell.length_a   1.000
_cell.length_b   1.000
_cell.length_c   1.000
_cell.angle_alpha   90.00
_cell.angle_beta   90.00
_cell.angle_gamma   90.00
#
_symmetry.space_group_name_H-M   'P 1'
#
loop_
_entity.id
_entity.type
_entity.pdbx_description
1 polymer ?
#
loop_
_entity_poly.entity_id
_entity_poly.type
_entity_poly.pdbx_seq_one_letter_code
_entity_poly.pdbx_strand_id
1 'polypeptide(L)'
;MVRQHSPDGTVGGFLAAMRRDPKGHEGSAYRHWMKDVMQPLNERAADIIVDHVNLLESAEIDPRLLQLVAHVSAYKVIISRWDRGAVGEWSAISYPNTLLDYVRTEFQRLKRRQAELLGIKRPAKTAGKHAAPSSANGDEAIVASKASQTRSKL
;
A
#
# COMPACT_ATOMS: atom_id res chain seq x y z
N MET A 1 -2.10 5.49 -10.01
CA MET A 1 -2.25 6.72 -9.19
C MET A 1 -0.94 7.50 -9.10
N VAL A 2 0.01 7.16 -8.21
CA VAL A 2 1.24 7.98 -8.00
C VAL A 2 2.07 8.21 -9.27
N ARG A 3 2.41 7.16 -10.02
CA ARG A 3 3.17 7.31 -11.29
C ARG A 3 2.44 8.11 -12.38
N GLN A 4 1.11 8.21 -12.29
CA GLN A 4 0.27 8.86 -13.29
C GLN A 4 0.03 10.34 -12.97
N HIS A 5 -0.01 10.70 -11.69
CA HIS A 5 -0.38 12.03 -11.23
C HIS A 5 0.75 12.75 -10.47
N SER A 6 1.86 12.09 -10.13
CA SER A 6 3.00 12.77 -9.52
C SER A 6 3.81 13.52 -10.59
N PRO A 7 4.21 14.78 -10.35
CA PRO A 7 5.12 15.51 -11.25
C PRO A 7 6.47 14.81 -11.49
N ASP A 8 6.95 14.05 -10.50
CA ASP A 8 8.26 13.37 -10.52
C ASP A 8 8.14 11.84 -10.46
N GLY A 9 6.92 11.29 -10.51
CA GLY A 9 6.65 9.86 -10.36
C GLY A 9 6.77 9.30 -8.92
N THR A 10 7.10 10.10 -7.91
CA THR A 10 7.29 9.68 -6.52
C THR A 10 6.07 9.93 -5.63
N VAL A 11 5.96 9.19 -4.52
CA VAL A 11 4.91 9.43 -3.52
C VAL A 11 5.07 10.82 -2.88
N GLY A 12 6.31 11.23 -2.61
CA GLY A 12 6.61 12.52 -1.99
C GLY A 12 6.20 13.69 -2.88
N GLY A 13 6.55 13.64 -4.18
CA GLY A 13 6.17 14.65 -5.16
C GLY A 13 4.66 14.75 -5.34
N PHE A 14 3.97 13.61 -5.35
CA PHE A 14 2.51 13.58 -5.41
C PHE A 14 1.87 14.26 -4.20
N LEU A 15 2.29 13.89 -2.98
CA LEU A 15 1.79 14.50 -1.74
C LEU A 15 2.09 16.00 -1.66
N ALA A 16 3.27 16.43 -2.12
CA ALA A 16 3.63 17.84 -2.16
C ALA A 16 2.76 18.64 -3.15
N ALA A 17 2.55 18.12 -4.36
CA ALA A 17 1.69 18.74 -5.36
C ALA A 17 0.25 18.87 -4.86
N MET A 18 -0.27 17.79 -4.28
CA MET A 18 -1.58 17.75 -3.64
C MET A 18 -1.76 18.76 -2.51
N ARG A 19 -0.77 18.92 -1.62
CA ARG A 19 -0.85 19.87 -0.51
C ARG A 19 -0.75 21.32 -0.98
N ARG A 20 0.04 21.55 -2.02
CA ARG A 20 0.20 22.88 -2.62
C ARG A 20 -1.08 23.37 -3.28
N ASP A 21 -1.77 22.49 -4.01
CA ASP A 21 -3.06 22.80 -4.62
C ASP A 21 -4.07 21.65 -4.39
N PRO A 22 -4.80 21.68 -3.26
CA PRO A 22 -5.80 20.66 -2.97
C PRO A 22 -6.97 20.64 -3.96
N LYS A 23 -7.25 21.76 -4.65
CA LYS A 23 -8.32 21.83 -5.66
C LYS A 23 -7.83 21.40 -7.04
N GLY A 24 -6.52 21.36 -7.23
CA GLY A 24 -5.86 20.95 -8.46
C GLY A 24 -6.10 19.49 -8.85
N HIS A 25 -5.57 19.14 -10.01
CA HIS A 25 -5.74 17.83 -10.65
C HIS A 25 -5.31 16.67 -9.74
N GLU A 26 -4.16 16.79 -9.07
CA GLU A 26 -3.63 15.75 -8.17
C GLU A 26 -4.51 15.58 -6.93
N GLY A 27 -4.96 16.70 -6.35
CA GLY A 27 -5.89 16.72 -5.22
C GLY A 27 -7.22 16.04 -5.56
N SER A 28 -7.77 16.36 -6.73
CA SER A 28 -8.98 15.73 -7.25
C SER A 28 -8.79 14.23 -7.48
N ALA A 29 -7.71 13.83 -8.16
CA ALA A 29 -7.42 12.43 -8.45
C ALA A 29 -7.29 11.59 -7.17
N TYR A 30 -6.61 12.11 -6.15
CA TYR A 30 -6.52 11.44 -4.85
C TYR A 30 -7.87 11.29 -4.17
N ARG A 31 -8.71 12.33 -4.14
CA ARG A 31 -10.01 12.25 -3.49
C ARG A 31 -10.91 11.21 -4.14
N HIS A 32 -10.91 11.12 -5.48
CA HIS A 32 -11.61 10.04 -6.19
C HIS A 32 -11.06 8.67 -5.81
N TRP A 33 -9.74 8.47 -5.87
CA TRP A 33 -9.13 7.20 -5.44
C TRP A 33 -9.45 6.83 -3.99
N MET A 34 -9.43 7.81 -3.09
CA MET A 34 -9.74 7.60 -1.68
C MET A 34 -11.20 7.20 -1.51
N LYS A 35 -12.15 7.92 -2.14
CA LYS A 35 -13.59 7.65 -2.02
C LYS A 35 -14.02 6.36 -2.69
N ASP A 36 -13.51 6.10 -3.89
CA ASP A 36 -14.05 5.05 -4.76
C ASP A 36 -13.33 3.71 -4.59
N VAL A 37 -12.08 3.73 -4.11
CA VAL A 37 -11.24 2.53 -4.04
C VAL A 37 -10.69 2.30 -2.64
N MET A 38 -9.94 3.25 -2.09
CA MET A 38 -9.19 2.98 -0.85
C MET A 38 -10.10 2.88 0.37
N GLN A 39 -11.00 3.84 0.57
CA GLN A 39 -11.88 3.85 1.73
C GLN A 39 -12.82 2.63 1.75
N PRO A 40 -13.49 2.22 0.65
CA PRO A 40 -14.31 1.01 0.67
C PRO A 40 -13.53 -0.26 1.03
N LEU A 41 -12.28 -0.39 0.59
CA LEU A 41 -11.41 -1.51 0.96
C LEU A 41 -10.97 -1.43 2.43
N ASN A 42 -10.63 -0.23 2.90
CA ASN A 42 -10.26 0.03 4.28
C ASN A 42 -11.42 -0.27 5.25
N GLU A 43 -12.64 0.13 4.89
CA GLU A 43 -13.86 -0.14 5.67
C GLU A 43 -14.08 -1.64 5.81
N ARG A 44 -14.02 -2.40 4.71
CA ARG A 44 -14.11 -3.87 4.79
C ARG A 44 -13.04 -4.48 5.71
N ALA A 45 -11.81 -3.96 5.66
CA ALA A 45 -10.74 -4.43 6.53
C ALA A 45 -10.99 -4.09 8.00
N ALA A 46 -11.50 -2.88 8.29
CA ALA A 46 -11.86 -2.46 9.64
C ALA A 46 -13.05 -3.27 10.18
N ASP A 47 -14.07 -3.52 9.35
CA ASP A 47 -15.25 -4.32 9.72
C ASP A 47 -14.84 -5.74 10.09
N ILE A 48 -13.96 -6.39 9.31
CA ILE A 48 -13.40 -7.71 9.66
C ILE A 48 -12.75 -7.70 11.05
N ILE A 49 -12.01 -6.65 11.39
CA ILE A 49 -11.35 -6.56 12.71
C ILE A 49 -12.39 -6.40 13.81
N VAL A 50 -13.37 -5.53 13.64
CA VAL A 50 -14.39 -5.23 14.66
C VAL A 50 -15.33 -6.42 14.87
N ASP A 51 -15.81 -7.02 13.78
CA ASP A 51 -16.81 -8.09 13.82
C ASP A 51 -16.21 -9.45 14.19
N HIS A 52 -14.90 -9.62 14.02
CA HIS A 52 -14.21 -10.90 14.24
C HIS A 52 -13.01 -10.79 15.19
N VAL A 53 -12.99 -9.80 16.07
CA VAL A 53 -11.91 -9.62 17.07
C VAL A 53 -11.74 -10.85 17.97
N ASN A 54 -12.83 -11.58 18.21
CA ASN A 54 -12.86 -12.82 18.99
C ASN A 54 -12.13 -14.00 18.33
N LEU A 55 -11.75 -13.88 17.05
CA LEU A 55 -10.94 -14.89 16.36
C LEU A 55 -9.43 -14.69 16.60
N LEU A 56 -9.02 -13.60 17.25
CA LEU A 56 -7.64 -13.39 17.65
C LEU A 56 -7.27 -14.35 18.79
N GLU A 57 -6.15 -15.04 18.65
CA GLU A 57 -5.63 -15.93 19.70
C GLU A 57 -4.91 -15.16 20.84
N SER A 58 -4.59 -13.89 20.62
CA SER A 58 -3.92 -13.03 21.60
C SER A 58 -4.90 -12.51 22.66
N ALA A 59 -4.42 -12.36 23.89
CA ALA A 59 -5.18 -11.72 24.97
C ALA A 59 -5.37 -10.20 24.76
N GLU A 60 -4.55 -9.60 23.90
CA GLU A 60 -4.59 -8.18 23.57
C GLU A 60 -4.71 -7.97 22.06
N ILE A 61 -5.41 -6.90 21.66
CA ILE A 61 -5.51 -6.49 20.26
C ILE A 61 -4.21 -5.82 19.85
N ASP A 62 -3.65 -6.28 18.73
CA ASP A 62 -2.42 -5.69 18.20
C ASP A 62 -2.61 -4.19 17.87
N PRO A 63 -1.73 -3.29 18.33
CA PRO A 63 -1.85 -1.85 18.10
C PRO A 63 -1.97 -1.45 16.63
N ARG A 64 -1.43 -2.24 15.69
CA ARG A 64 -1.53 -1.99 14.25
C ARG A 64 -2.96 -2.16 13.74
N LEU A 65 -3.72 -3.08 14.32
CA LEU A 65 -5.14 -3.27 14.01
C LEU A 65 -5.97 -2.09 14.54
N LEU A 66 -5.68 -1.65 15.77
CA LEU A 66 -6.32 -0.47 16.36
C LEU A 66 -6.04 0.80 15.54
N GLN A 67 -4.79 0.97 15.10
CA GLN A 67 -4.40 2.08 14.24
C GLN A 67 -5.14 2.06 12.89
N LEU A 68 -5.35 0.87 12.29
CA LEU A 68 -6.15 0.76 11.07
C LEU A 68 -7.56 1.28 11.32
N VAL A 69 -8.25 0.76 12.33
CA VAL A 69 -9.64 1.15 12.66
C VAL A 69 -9.74 2.65 12.94
N ALA A 70 -8.77 3.21 13.67
CA ALA A 70 -8.69 4.64 13.94
C ALA A 70 -8.49 5.46 12.65
N HIS A 71 -7.61 5.00 11.75
CA HIS A 71 -7.37 5.64 10.46
C HIS A 71 -8.63 5.64 9.59
N VAL A 72 -9.31 4.50 9.46
CA VAL A 72 -10.55 4.37 8.67
C VAL A 72 -11.65 5.27 9.22
N SER A 73 -11.80 5.30 10.55
CA SER A 73 -12.79 6.15 11.22
C SER A 73 -12.52 7.64 11.00
N ALA A 74 -11.26 8.05 11.05
CA ALA A 74 -10.88 9.43 10.73
C ALA A 74 -11.20 9.78 9.27
N TYR A 75 -10.96 8.88 8.32
CA TYR A 75 -11.25 9.14 6.91
C TYR A 75 -12.74 9.24 6.59
N LYS A 76 -13.63 8.57 7.34
CA LYS A 76 -15.08 8.81 7.23
C LYS A 76 -15.43 10.28 7.47
N VAL A 77 -14.83 10.89 8.50
CA VAL A 77 -15.02 12.31 8.81
C VAL A 77 -14.42 13.20 7.72
N ILE A 78 -13.17 12.92 7.31
CA ILE A 78 -12.47 13.69 6.28
C ILE A 78 -13.23 13.68 4.94
N ILE A 79 -13.71 12.52 4.51
CA ILE A 79 -14.51 12.38 3.28
C ILE A 79 -15.80 13.20 3.37
N SER A 80 -16.51 13.12 4.50
CA SER A 80 -17.73 13.93 4.71
C SER A 80 -17.44 15.43 4.66
N ARG A 81 -16.28 15.88 5.16
CA ARG A 81 -15.86 17.29 5.08
C ARG A 81 -15.48 17.69 3.66
N TRP A 82 -14.83 16.80 2.90
CA TRP A 82 -14.58 17.03 1.47
C TRP A 82 -15.87 17.20 0.67
N ASP A 83 -16.92 16.45 0.98
CA ASP A 83 -18.25 16.60 0.35
C ASP A 83 -18.88 17.98 0.62
N ARG A 84 -18.48 18.63 1.72
CA ARG A 84 -18.88 20.00 2.09
C ARG A 84 -17.92 21.07 1.58
N GLY A 85 -16.95 20.71 0.74
CA GLY A 85 -16.01 21.62 0.10
C GLY A 85 -14.70 21.85 0.86
N ALA A 86 -14.50 21.24 2.03
CA ALA A 86 -13.26 21.37 2.83
C ALA A 86 -12.13 20.46 2.29
N VAL A 87 -11.82 20.57 1.01
CA VAL A 87 -10.93 19.64 0.27
C VAL A 87 -9.45 19.68 0.66
N GLY A 88 -9.05 20.61 1.52
CA GLY A 88 -7.69 20.74 2.05
C GLY A 88 -7.45 19.99 3.37
N GLU A 89 -8.45 19.26 3.88
CA GLU A 89 -8.35 18.53 5.14
C GLU A 89 -7.76 17.13 5.00
N TRP A 90 -7.07 16.67 6.06
CA TRP A 90 -6.33 15.41 6.11
C TRP A 90 -6.45 14.75 7.48
N SER A 91 -6.38 13.42 7.50
CA SER A 91 -6.31 12.67 8.76
C SER A 91 -4.95 12.87 9.44
N ALA A 92 -4.96 13.17 10.73
CA ALA A 92 -3.76 13.13 11.58
C ALA A 92 -3.32 11.70 11.91
N ILE A 93 -4.21 10.72 11.73
CA ILE A 93 -3.94 9.30 11.99
C ILE A 93 -3.38 8.68 10.72
N SER A 94 -2.10 8.31 10.76
CA SER A 94 -1.42 7.63 9.66
C SER A 94 -1.92 6.20 9.47
N TYR A 95 -1.90 5.72 8.22
CA TYR A 95 -2.16 4.32 7.91
C TYR A 95 -1.06 3.44 8.53
N PRO A 96 -1.38 2.24 9.08
CA PRO A 96 -0.39 1.36 9.69
C PRO A 96 0.46 0.64 8.64
N ASN A 97 1.57 1.25 8.22
CA ASN A 97 2.43 0.72 7.15
C ASN A 97 3.05 -0.67 7.45
N THR A 98 3.14 -1.07 8.71
CA THR A 98 3.68 -2.37 9.16
C THR A 98 2.60 -3.45 9.33
N LEU A 99 1.34 -3.13 9.03
CA LEU A 99 0.23 -4.08 9.18
C LEU A 99 0.37 -5.29 8.25
N LEU A 100 0.89 -5.11 7.03
CA LEU A 100 1.04 -6.21 6.09
C LEU A 100 2.00 -7.29 6.59
N ASP A 101 3.09 -6.90 7.24
CA ASP A 101 4.09 -7.84 7.78
C ASP A 101 3.50 -8.63 8.96
N TYR A 102 2.70 -7.98 9.79
CA TYR A 102 1.93 -8.63 10.85
C TYR A 102 0.98 -9.68 10.28
N VAL A 103 0.10 -9.27 9.37
CA VAL A 103 -0.92 -10.15 8.77
C VAL A 103 -0.27 -11.32 8.05
N ARG A 104 0.85 -11.10 7.35
CA ARG A 104 1.60 -12.17 6.68
C ARG A 104 2.13 -13.20 7.69
N THR A 105 2.68 -12.74 8.81
CA THR A 105 3.21 -13.61 9.87
C THR A 105 2.10 -14.43 10.50
N GLU A 106 0.98 -13.81 10.87
CA GLU A 106 -0.16 -14.49 11.48
C GLU A 106 -0.84 -15.45 10.52
N PHE A 107 -1.00 -15.08 9.24
CA PHE A 107 -1.55 -15.96 8.22
C PHE A 107 -0.69 -17.22 8.04
N GLN A 108 0.63 -17.07 7.97
CA GLN A 108 1.55 -18.23 7.87
C GLN A 108 1.48 -19.12 9.11
N ARG A 109 1.35 -18.52 10.30
CA ARG A 109 1.16 -19.24 11.57
C ARG A 109 -0.13 -20.05 11.55
N LEU A 110 -1.26 -19.45 11.18
CA LEU A 110 -2.57 -20.10 11.07
C LEU A 110 -2.56 -21.22 10.03
N LYS A 111 -1.97 -21.01 8.84
CA LYS A 111 -1.86 -22.05 7.81
C LYS A 111 -1.02 -23.23 8.25
N ARG A 112 0.05 -23.00 9.02
CA ARG A 112 0.85 -24.07 9.62
C ARG A 112 0.02 -24.87 10.62
N ARG A 113 -0.69 -24.18 11.52
CA ARG A 113 -1.55 -24.84 12.50
C ARG A 113 -2.66 -25.65 11.85
N GLN A 114 -3.27 -25.11 10.80
CA GLN A 114 -4.28 -25.82 10.00
C GLN A 114 -3.71 -27.10 9.37
N ALA A 115 -2.50 -27.07 8.81
CA ALA A 115 -1.86 -28.24 8.22
C ALA A 115 -1.57 -29.34 9.26
N GLU A 116 -1.11 -28.95 10.45
CA GLU A 116 -0.90 -29.87 11.58
C GLU A 116 -2.20 -30.57 11.98
N LEU A 117 -3.29 -29.82 12.15
CA LEU A 117 -4.60 -30.35 12.53
C LEU A 117 -5.21 -31.28 11.46
N LEU A 118 -4.92 -31.02 10.19
CA LEU A 118 -5.38 -31.86 9.06
C LEU A 118 -4.46 -33.05 8.78
N GLY A 119 -3.35 -33.22 9.52
CA GLY A 119 -2.39 -34.30 9.29
C GLY A 119 -1.61 -34.17 7.97
N ILE A 120 -1.61 -32.99 7.34
CA ILE A 120 -0.89 -32.73 6.09
C ILE A 120 0.60 -32.59 6.44
N LYS A 121 1.36 -33.69 6.26
CA LYS A 121 2.82 -33.67 6.39
C LYS A 121 3.41 -32.77 5.31
N ARG A 122 4.13 -31.74 5.74
CA ARG A 122 4.86 -30.85 4.83
C ARG A 122 5.83 -31.71 3.99
N PRO A 123 5.89 -31.57 2.66
CA PRO A 123 6.98 -32.17 1.91
C PRO A 123 8.28 -31.61 2.49
N ALA A 124 9.20 -32.51 2.86
CA ALA A 124 10.52 -32.12 3.32
C ALA A 124 11.10 -31.14 2.29
N LYS A 125 11.62 -30.00 2.73
CA LYS A 125 12.46 -29.17 1.88
C LYS A 125 13.61 -30.07 1.43
N THR A 126 13.52 -30.64 0.24
CA THR A 126 14.70 -31.13 -0.45
C THR A 126 15.63 -29.93 -0.54
N ALA A 127 16.81 -30.05 0.05
CA ALA A 127 17.92 -29.14 -0.16
C ALA A 127 18.36 -29.29 -1.63
N GLY A 128 17.53 -28.77 -2.54
CA GLY A 128 17.86 -28.62 -3.94
C GLY A 128 18.87 -27.50 -4.04
N LYS A 129 20.14 -27.88 -4.24
CA LYS A 129 21.18 -27.05 -4.83
C LYS A 129 20.63 -26.39 -6.10
N HIS A 130 20.07 -25.20 -5.97
CA HIS A 130 20.05 -24.23 -7.06
C HIS A 130 20.74 -22.99 -6.54
N ALA A 131 22.00 -22.87 -6.95
CA ALA A 131 22.78 -21.65 -6.84
C ALA A 131 21.93 -20.50 -7.39
N ALA A 132 21.76 -19.46 -6.59
CA ALA A 132 21.26 -18.19 -7.09
C ALA A 132 22.29 -17.63 -8.07
N PRO A 133 21.93 -17.31 -9.32
CA PRO A 133 22.77 -16.41 -10.09
C PRO A 133 22.70 -15.03 -9.42
N SER A 134 23.85 -14.58 -8.96
CA SER A 134 24.13 -13.18 -8.68
C SER A 134 23.77 -12.35 -9.91
N SER A 135 22.82 -11.43 -9.78
CA SER A 135 22.62 -10.34 -10.74
C SER A 135 22.79 -9.02 -10.01
N ALA A 136 24.05 -8.72 -9.70
CA ALA A 136 24.52 -7.34 -9.73
C ALA A 136 24.64 -6.91 -11.19
N ASN A 137 24.25 -5.67 -11.46
CA ASN A 137 24.48 -4.85 -12.66
C ASN A 137 23.59 -5.08 -13.89
N GLY A 138 22.83 -4.05 -14.21
CA GLY A 138 22.14 -3.91 -15.49
C GLY A 138 21.29 -2.64 -15.61
N ASP A 139 21.72 -1.51 -15.04
CA ASP A 139 21.07 -0.19 -15.24
C ASP A 139 22.13 0.88 -15.58
N GLU A 140 22.88 0.63 -16.65
CA GLU A 140 23.63 1.65 -17.40
C GLU A 140 23.65 1.21 -18.87
N ALA A 141 22.63 1.57 -19.66
CA ALA A 141 22.74 1.74 -21.12
C ALA A 141 21.38 2.05 -21.79
N ILE A 142 20.62 3.08 -21.37
CA ILE A 142 19.63 3.71 -22.28
C ILE A 142 19.59 5.23 -22.05
N VAL A 143 20.74 5.90 -22.08
CA VAL A 143 20.82 7.37 -22.28
C VAL A 143 22.05 7.70 -23.13
N ALA A 144 22.14 7.15 -24.34
CA ALA A 144 23.09 7.62 -25.36
C ALA A 144 22.70 7.14 -26.76
N SER A 145 21.52 7.51 -27.26
CA SER A 145 21.19 7.32 -28.69
C SER A 145 20.16 8.32 -29.20
N LYS A 146 20.40 9.61 -28.93
CA LYS A 146 19.69 10.73 -29.60
C LYS A 146 20.55 11.94 -29.94
N ALA A 147 21.87 11.78 -30.00
CA ALA A 147 22.77 12.87 -30.39
C ALA A 147 23.82 12.40 -31.42
N SER A 148 23.37 11.96 -32.60
CA SER A 148 24.18 11.89 -33.83
C SER A 148 23.29 11.52 -35.02
N GLN A 149 22.36 12.39 -35.38
CA GLN A 149 21.73 12.36 -36.71
C GLN A 149 21.24 13.76 -37.10
N THR A 150 22.15 14.73 -37.02
CA THR A 150 22.01 16.02 -37.70
C THR A 150 23.38 16.51 -38.09
N ARG A 151 23.92 15.97 -39.20
CA ARG A 151 24.81 16.67 -40.11
C ARG A 151 25.05 15.85 -41.36
N SER A 152 24.93 16.54 -42.49
CA SER A 152 25.33 16.15 -43.85
C SER A 152 24.27 15.46 -44.72
N LYS A 153 23.49 16.29 -45.43
CA LYS A 153 23.46 16.30 -46.91
C LYS A 153 22.74 17.57 -47.38
N LEU A 154 23.52 18.41 -48.08
CA LEU A 154 23.21 19.56 -48.94
C LEU A 154 22.17 20.58 -48.48
#